data_AF-A0AAQ4F3F8-F1
#
_entry.id   AF-A0AAQ4F3F8-F1
#
_cell.length_a   1.000
_cell.length_b   1.000
_cell.length_c   1.000
_cell.angle_alpha   90.00
_cell.angle_beta   90.00
_cell.angle_gamma   90.00
#
_symmetry.space_group_name_H-M   'P 1'
#
loop_
_entity.id
_entity.type
_entity.pdbx_description
1 polymer ?
#
loop_
_entity_poly.entity_id
_entity_poly.type
_entity_poly.pdbx_seq_one_letter_code
_entity_poly.pdbx_strand_id
1 'polypeptide(L)'
;MDSFAEERFRFQARVARGFGCFFVSRAWDGSFDDYEADFSIYYAAYVVVVTVAMITYEAFMAIHRILSLMTTAPSFFENLYSLLHLTVATEVLVNFLVLNFNTPTIVEALRAVKRLETSMNFRLQDDEYFWMKRGFRVALFTMTVLAAALCRGFAIAEGTRNLQGTVAFFLTALSVVFTVCYGVIGALVLLHEKYFCVVLSRFVEFQAESTKKVLCSPHSSEGAKDVTRAIQRLRSSFAVVTDIVRQVDKSLRFAVVVHFLCSAIAVCIVVYALFAAETSWGKLFFTVLYAIFNSVPVVDASFSAGDIRAEAIRLKAILESASPLALPSRVCRQVELFALTIDEDELCFTGSGFFTVDRPMLTSFVGGVMTYSLILVQTGRKSEVPYCGHLR
;
A
#
# COMPACT_ATOMS: atom_id res chain seq x y z
N MET A 1 -16.00 13.39 -21.44
CA MET A 1 -14.71 13.61 -20.78
C MET A 1 -14.63 12.59 -19.67
N ASP A 2 -13.56 11.81 -19.63
CA ASP A 2 -13.38 10.74 -18.65
C ASP A 2 -13.13 11.35 -17.27
N SER A 3 -13.64 10.70 -16.22
CA SER A 3 -13.37 11.10 -14.83
C SER A 3 -11.89 10.89 -14.51
N PHE A 4 -11.27 11.87 -13.85
CA PHE A 4 -9.89 11.80 -13.40
C PHE A 4 -9.67 10.59 -12.47
N ALA A 5 -10.60 10.37 -11.55
CA ALA A 5 -10.54 9.26 -10.63
C ALA A 5 -10.64 7.91 -11.36
N GLU A 6 -11.54 7.79 -12.34
CA GLU A 6 -11.71 6.57 -13.15
C GLU A 6 -10.47 6.25 -13.97
N GLU A 7 -9.89 7.22 -14.68
CA GLU A 7 -8.71 7.01 -15.50
C GLU A 7 -7.53 6.49 -14.67
N ARG A 8 -7.35 7.05 -13.47
CA ARG A 8 -6.28 6.66 -12.55
C ARG A 8 -6.47 5.26 -11.99
N PHE A 9 -7.70 4.86 -11.68
CA PHE A 9 -7.98 3.54 -11.09
C PHE A 9 -8.05 2.41 -12.11
N ARG A 10 -8.44 2.70 -13.36
CA ARG A 10 -8.71 1.71 -14.41
C ARG A 10 -7.58 0.71 -14.59
N PHE A 11 -6.32 1.18 -14.58
CA PHE A 11 -5.16 0.30 -14.67
C PHE A 11 -5.06 -0.65 -13.46
N GLN A 12 -5.24 -0.14 -12.24
CA GLN A 12 -5.18 -0.96 -11.03
C GLN A 12 -6.32 -1.99 -10.99
N ALA A 13 -7.53 -1.60 -11.36
CA ALA A 13 -8.68 -2.50 -11.44
C ALA A 13 -8.45 -3.65 -12.42
N ARG A 14 -7.90 -3.35 -13.61
CA ARG A 14 -7.55 -4.36 -14.62
C ARG A 14 -6.46 -5.31 -14.13
N VAL A 15 -5.41 -4.78 -13.49
CA VAL A 15 -4.35 -5.59 -12.90
C VAL A 15 -4.91 -6.48 -11.80
N ALA A 16 -5.65 -5.93 -10.83
CA ALA A 16 -6.27 -6.71 -9.77
C ALA A 16 -7.10 -7.86 -10.34
N ARG A 17 -8.02 -7.54 -11.27
CA ARG A 17 -8.89 -8.53 -11.90
C ARG A 17 -8.09 -9.62 -12.63
N GLY A 18 -7.05 -9.23 -13.37
CA GLY A 18 -6.18 -10.14 -14.10
C GLY A 18 -5.36 -11.11 -13.22
N PHE A 19 -5.14 -10.77 -11.95
CA PHE A 19 -4.47 -11.61 -10.96
C PHE A 19 -5.46 -12.31 -10.00
N GLY A 20 -6.75 -12.30 -10.33
CA GLY A 20 -7.77 -12.98 -9.52
C GLY A 20 -8.06 -12.30 -8.18
N CYS A 21 -7.69 -11.04 -8.03
CA CYS A 21 -8.05 -10.22 -6.88
C CYS A 21 -9.12 -9.22 -7.31
N PHE A 22 -10.06 -8.87 -6.44
CA PHE A 22 -11.03 -7.80 -6.67
C PHE A 22 -12.13 -8.15 -7.69
N PHE A 23 -13.29 -8.56 -7.16
CA PHE A 23 -14.45 -9.05 -7.91
C PHE A 23 -15.29 -7.92 -8.51
N VAL A 24 -14.71 -7.11 -9.39
CA VAL A 24 -15.44 -5.98 -10.00
C VAL A 24 -15.79 -6.27 -11.45
N SER A 25 -17.08 -6.44 -11.73
CA SER A 25 -17.61 -6.56 -13.10
C SER A 25 -17.30 -5.30 -13.91
N ARG A 26 -17.15 -5.46 -15.22
CA ARG A 26 -16.87 -4.36 -16.16
C ARG A 26 -15.64 -3.49 -15.84
N ALA A 27 -14.71 -3.94 -14.98
CA ALA A 27 -13.47 -3.22 -14.69
C ALA A 27 -12.61 -2.89 -15.93
N TRP A 28 -12.81 -3.59 -17.05
CA TRP A 28 -12.10 -3.35 -18.30
C TRP A 28 -12.55 -2.06 -18.99
N ASP A 29 -13.85 -1.89 -19.17
CA ASP A 29 -14.41 -0.85 -20.06
C ASP A 29 -15.53 -0.01 -19.42
N GLY A 30 -15.96 -0.37 -18.20
CA GLY A 30 -17.03 0.28 -17.47
C GLY A 30 -16.59 1.50 -16.66
N SER A 31 -17.56 2.33 -16.31
CA SER A 31 -17.42 3.44 -15.39
C SER A 31 -17.61 2.96 -13.93
N PHE A 32 -17.28 3.76 -12.91
CA PHE A 32 -17.50 3.36 -11.52
C PHE A 32 -18.97 3.10 -11.18
N ASP A 33 -19.91 3.68 -11.93
CA ASP A 33 -21.34 3.41 -11.74
C ASP A 33 -21.72 2.02 -12.26
N ASP A 34 -20.98 1.51 -13.24
CA ASP A 34 -21.17 0.18 -13.82
C ASP A 34 -20.45 -0.94 -13.05
N TYR A 35 -19.59 -0.57 -12.10
CA TYR A 35 -18.83 -1.53 -11.31
C TYR A 35 -19.76 -2.23 -10.35
N GLU A 36 -19.93 -3.54 -10.48
CA GLU A 36 -20.68 -4.34 -9.52
C GLU A 36 -19.77 -5.40 -8.90
N ALA A 37 -19.98 -5.66 -7.61
CA ALA A 37 -19.34 -6.78 -6.92
C ALA A 37 -20.03 -8.09 -7.36
N ASP A 38 -19.75 -8.52 -8.58
CA ASP A 38 -20.38 -9.69 -9.18
C ASP A 38 -19.43 -10.89 -9.25
N PHE A 39 -19.90 -12.01 -8.72
CA PHE A 39 -19.23 -13.29 -8.71
C PHE A 39 -19.72 -14.12 -9.90
N SER A 40 -19.35 -13.71 -11.11
CA SER A 40 -19.55 -14.56 -12.28
C SER A 40 -18.91 -15.92 -12.02
N ILE A 41 -19.67 -17.01 -12.19
CA ILE A 41 -19.26 -18.38 -11.87
C ILE A 41 -17.90 -18.72 -12.50
N TYR A 42 -17.66 -18.29 -13.74
CA TYR A 42 -16.39 -18.53 -14.44
C TYR A 42 -15.21 -17.78 -13.81
N TYR A 43 -15.42 -16.53 -13.40
CA TYR A 43 -14.37 -15.75 -12.75
C TYR A 43 -14.11 -16.25 -11.33
N ALA A 44 -15.16 -16.59 -10.57
CA ALA A 44 -15.03 -17.22 -9.26
C ALA A 44 -14.26 -18.55 -9.35
N ALA A 45 -14.55 -19.40 -10.34
CA ALA A 45 -13.80 -20.62 -10.59
C ALA A 45 -12.33 -20.34 -10.91
N TYR A 46 -12.04 -19.35 -11.76
CA TYR A 46 -10.67 -18.92 -12.04
C TYR A 46 -9.94 -18.48 -10.77
N VAL A 47 -10.55 -17.62 -9.95
CA VAL A 47 -9.98 -17.15 -8.69
C VAL A 47 -9.69 -18.32 -7.76
N VAL A 48 -10.65 -19.23 -7.56
CA VAL A 48 -10.45 -20.42 -6.72
C VAL A 48 -9.29 -21.28 -7.23
N VAL A 49 -9.19 -21.52 -8.54
CA VAL A 49 -8.09 -22.30 -9.11
C VAL A 49 -6.74 -21.61 -8.87
N VAL A 50 -6.64 -20.30 -9.10
CA VAL A 50 -5.41 -19.54 -8.86
C VAL A 50 -5.03 -19.57 -7.38
N THR A 51 -5.97 -19.30 -6.48
CA THR A 51 -5.74 -19.29 -5.03
C THR A 51 -5.32 -20.67 -4.52
N VAL A 52 -6.02 -21.74 -4.92
CA VAL A 52 -5.66 -23.10 -4.53
C VAL A 52 -4.28 -23.47 -5.05
N ALA A 53 -3.96 -23.13 -6.30
CA ALA A 53 -2.65 -23.41 -6.87
C ALA A 53 -1.53 -22.65 -6.13
N MET A 54 -1.76 -21.37 -5.77
CA MET A 54 -0.85 -20.55 -4.99
C MET A 54 -0.63 -21.11 -3.58
N ILE A 55 -1.71 -21.40 -2.84
CA ILE A 55 -1.63 -21.97 -1.49
C ILE A 55 -0.93 -23.33 -1.52
N THR A 56 -1.27 -24.19 -2.49
CA THR A 56 -0.64 -25.51 -2.64
C THR A 56 0.85 -25.38 -2.91
N TYR A 57 1.24 -24.44 -3.77
CA TYR A 57 2.65 -24.18 -4.07
C TYR A 57 3.42 -23.71 -2.82
N GLU A 58 2.90 -22.74 -2.05
CA GLU A 58 3.59 -22.27 -0.84
C GLU A 58 3.60 -23.33 0.26
N ALA A 59 2.52 -24.10 0.41
CA ALA A 59 2.49 -25.24 1.32
C ALA A 59 3.55 -26.29 0.95
N PHE A 60 3.67 -26.62 -0.35
CA PHE A 60 4.70 -27.52 -0.85
C PHE A 60 6.10 -26.99 -0.55
N MET A 61 6.37 -25.71 -0.83
CA MET A 61 7.67 -25.08 -0.55
C MET A 61 7.99 -25.05 0.95
N ALA A 62 7.00 -24.75 1.79
CA ALA A 62 7.15 -24.75 3.24
C ALA A 62 7.43 -26.16 3.78
N ILE A 63 6.66 -27.17 3.36
CA ILE A 63 6.85 -28.57 3.75
C ILE A 63 8.23 -29.06 3.30
N HIS A 64 8.60 -28.84 2.04
CA HIS A 64 9.90 -29.22 1.51
C HIS A 64 11.04 -28.60 2.33
N ARG A 65 10.92 -27.32 2.72
CA ARG A 65 11.89 -26.66 3.58
C ARG A 65 11.93 -27.24 4.99
N ILE A 66 10.79 -27.43 5.63
CA ILE A 66 10.72 -28.02 6.97
C ILE A 66 11.40 -29.39 6.97
N LEU A 67 11.10 -30.24 5.97
CA LEU A 67 11.76 -31.53 5.81
C LEU A 67 13.27 -31.39 5.61
N SER A 68 13.72 -30.44 4.78
CA SER A 68 15.15 -30.15 4.62
C SER A 68 15.81 -29.73 5.94
N LEU A 69 15.16 -28.85 6.73
CA LEU A 69 15.66 -28.39 8.03
C LEU A 69 15.73 -29.53 9.06
N MET A 70 14.88 -30.55 8.95
CA MET A 70 14.94 -31.73 9.82
C MET A 70 16.12 -32.65 9.48
N THR A 71 16.57 -32.67 8.23
CA THR A 71 17.65 -33.56 7.77
C THR A 71 19.05 -32.99 7.95
N THR A 72 19.19 -31.67 7.98
CA THR A 72 20.47 -30.96 8.12
C THR A 72 20.37 -29.97 9.26
N ALA A 73 21.32 -29.95 10.20
CA ALA A 73 21.37 -28.93 11.26
C ALA A 73 21.41 -27.55 10.62
N PRO A 74 20.30 -26.78 10.64
CA PRO A 74 20.20 -25.61 9.79
C PRO A 74 20.98 -24.47 10.42
N SER A 75 21.67 -23.70 9.58
CA SER A 75 22.20 -22.42 10.04
C SER A 75 21.01 -21.52 10.42
N PHE A 76 21.22 -20.61 11.37
CA PHE A 76 20.19 -19.67 11.78
C PHE A 76 19.66 -18.83 10.59
N PHE A 77 20.53 -18.55 9.60
CA PHE A 77 20.12 -17.87 8.37
C PHE A 77 19.09 -18.68 7.57
N GLU A 78 19.22 -20.01 7.46
CA GLU A 78 18.20 -20.83 6.76
C GLU A 78 16.83 -20.78 7.45
N ASN A 79 16.81 -20.67 8.79
CA ASN A 79 15.58 -20.48 9.54
C ASN A 79 14.96 -19.10 9.24
N LEU A 80 15.77 -18.03 9.25
CA LEU A 80 15.30 -16.68 8.88
C LEU A 80 14.83 -16.62 7.42
N TYR A 81 15.55 -17.26 6.51
CA TYR A 81 15.17 -17.35 5.11
C TYR A 81 13.85 -18.12 4.94
N SER A 82 13.59 -19.15 5.76
CA SER A 82 12.30 -19.84 5.78
C SER A 82 11.19 -18.96 6.36
N LEU A 83 11.46 -18.21 7.43
CA LEU A 83 10.55 -17.22 7.98
C LEU A 83 10.17 -16.15 6.95
N LEU A 84 11.11 -15.72 6.09
CA LEU A 84 10.84 -14.77 5.01
C LEU A 84 9.77 -15.29 4.05
N HIS A 85 9.84 -16.56 3.63
CA HIS A 85 8.82 -17.13 2.72
C HIS A 85 7.48 -17.28 3.41
N LEU A 86 7.44 -17.67 4.69
CA LEU A 86 6.21 -17.67 5.47
C LEU A 86 5.59 -16.26 5.58
N THR A 87 6.45 -15.24 5.73
CA THR A 87 6.07 -13.83 5.77
C THR A 87 5.42 -13.41 4.46
N VAL A 88 6.04 -13.75 3.32
CA VAL A 88 5.49 -13.49 1.97
C VAL A 88 4.13 -14.18 1.78
N ALA A 89 4.05 -15.46 2.12
CA ALA A 89 2.83 -16.24 1.94
C ALA A 89 1.68 -15.68 2.80
N THR A 90 1.98 -15.28 4.04
CA THR A 90 1.01 -14.65 4.95
C THR A 90 0.52 -13.31 4.40
N GLU A 91 1.44 -12.46 3.94
CA GLU A 91 1.14 -11.15 3.35
C GLU A 91 0.19 -11.29 2.15
N VAL A 92 0.54 -12.16 1.20
CA VAL A 92 -0.28 -12.42 0.01
C VAL A 92 -1.64 -12.95 0.41
N LEU A 93 -1.71 -13.95 1.31
CA LEU A 93 -2.97 -14.54 1.72
C LEU A 93 -3.89 -13.49 2.35
N VAL A 94 -3.37 -12.67 3.26
CA VAL A 94 -4.15 -11.60 3.90
C VAL A 94 -4.61 -10.57 2.87
N ASN A 95 -3.72 -10.10 1.99
CA ASN A 95 -4.05 -9.13 0.96
C ASN A 95 -5.12 -9.67 0.00
N PHE A 96 -4.99 -10.93 -0.40
CA PHE A 96 -5.99 -11.62 -1.21
C PHE A 96 -7.35 -11.67 -0.49
N LEU A 97 -7.39 -12.12 0.76
CA LEU A 97 -8.65 -12.22 1.51
C LEU A 97 -9.28 -10.84 1.72
N VAL A 98 -8.49 -9.83 2.10
CA VAL A 98 -8.96 -8.45 2.33
C VAL A 98 -9.54 -7.84 1.06
N LEU A 99 -8.86 -7.94 -0.09
CA LEU A 99 -9.35 -7.40 -1.34
C LEU A 99 -10.65 -8.07 -1.79
N ASN A 100 -10.75 -9.39 -1.63
CA ASN A 100 -11.92 -10.14 -2.06
C ASN A 100 -13.13 -9.93 -1.14
N PHE A 101 -12.96 -9.95 0.18
CA PHE A 101 -14.07 -9.76 1.11
C PHE A 101 -14.54 -8.30 1.18
N ASN A 102 -13.66 -7.32 0.95
CA ASN A 102 -14.03 -5.90 0.98
C ASN A 102 -14.31 -5.30 -0.40
N THR A 103 -14.39 -6.12 -1.46
CA THR A 103 -14.70 -5.61 -2.81
C THR A 103 -15.95 -4.72 -2.85
N PRO A 104 -17.11 -5.09 -2.24
CA PRO A 104 -18.30 -4.24 -2.28
C PRO A 104 -18.07 -2.85 -1.67
N THR A 105 -17.38 -2.81 -0.52
CA THR A 105 -17.09 -1.57 0.20
C THR A 105 -16.13 -0.67 -0.57
N ILE A 106 -15.12 -1.25 -1.24
CA ILE A 106 -14.21 -0.49 -2.11
C ILE A 106 -14.97 0.06 -3.33
N VAL A 107 -15.88 -0.71 -3.95
CA VAL A 107 -16.71 -0.25 -5.06
C VAL A 107 -17.61 0.92 -4.64
N GLU A 108 -18.22 0.85 -3.46
CA GLU A 108 -18.99 1.95 -2.90
C GLU A 108 -18.14 3.22 -2.69
N ALA A 109 -16.93 3.07 -2.17
CA ALA A 109 -15.98 4.17 -2.00
C ALA A 109 -15.60 4.80 -3.35
N LEU A 110 -15.36 4.00 -4.40
CA LEU A 110 -15.09 4.49 -5.76
C LEU A 110 -16.27 5.27 -6.34
N ARG A 111 -17.50 4.77 -6.18
CA ARG A 111 -18.71 5.49 -6.59
C ARG A 111 -18.88 6.81 -5.82
N ALA A 112 -18.57 6.81 -4.51
CA ALA A 112 -18.57 8.03 -3.71
C ALA A 112 -17.55 9.04 -4.22
N VAL A 113 -16.34 8.60 -4.58
CA VAL A 113 -15.30 9.43 -5.23
C VAL A 113 -15.81 10.05 -6.53
N LYS A 114 -16.47 9.28 -7.41
CA LYS A 114 -17.04 9.82 -8.67
C LYS A 114 -18.15 10.84 -8.45
N ARG A 115 -19.06 10.56 -7.51
CA ARG A 115 -20.13 11.51 -7.13
C ARG A 115 -19.52 12.81 -6.57
N LEU A 116 -18.47 12.68 -5.77
CA LEU A 116 -17.73 13.81 -5.23
C LEU A 116 -17.06 14.63 -6.34
N GLU A 117 -16.35 13.98 -7.27
CA GLU A 117 -15.71 14.62 -8.43
C GLU A 117 -16.73 15.43 -9.26
N THR A 118 -17.86 14.79 -9.58
CA THR A 118 -18.95 15.40 -10.36
C THR A 118 -19.57 16.59 -9.63
N SER A 119 -19.81 16.47 -8.31
CA SER A 119 -20.42 17.53 -7.52
C SER A 119 -19.52 18.76 -7.33
N MET A 120 -18.20 18.57 -7.33
CA MET A 120 -17.23 19.67 -7.24
C MET A 120 -16.87 20.28 -8.61
N ASN A 121 -17.37 19.71 -9.71
CA ASN A 121 -16.93 20.04 -11.08
C ASN A 121 -15.39 20.06 -11.17
N PHE A 122 -14.77 19.07 -10.53
CA PHE A 122 -13.33 19.00 -10.41
C PHE A 122 -12.72 18.67 -11.77
N ARG A 123 -11.72 19.45 -12.18
CA ARG A 123 -10.94 19.20 -13.39
C ARG A 123 -9.48 19.30 -13.01
N LEU A 124 -8.77 18.18 -13.05
CA LEU A 124 -7.33 18.22 -12.86
C LEU A 124 -6.67 18.64 -14.17
N GLN A 125 -5.70 19.55 -14.08
CA GLN A 125 -4.76 19.79 -15.16
C GLN A 125 -3.72 18.66 -15.11
N ASP A 126 -3.48 18.01 -16.25
CA ASP A 126 -2.48 16.95 -16.33
C ASP A 126 -1.11 17.48 -15.92
N ASP A 127 -0.54 16.86 -14.90
CA ASP A 127 0.81 17.15 -14.43
C ASP A 127 1.77 16.20 -15.14
N GLU A 128 2.52 16.68 -16.14
CA GLU A 128 3.50 15.87 -16.90
C GLU A 128 4.48 15.13 -15.98
N TYR A 129 4.82 15.76 -14.84
CA TYR A 129 5.67 15.18 -13.80
C TYR A 129 5.11 13.86 -13.24
N PHE A 130 3.78 13.71 -13.22
CA PHE A 130 3.12 12.50 -12.75
C PHE A 130 3.45 11.28 -13.62
N TRP A 131 3.45 11.43 -14.95
CA TRP A 131 3.69 10.34 -15.89
C TRP A 131 5.11 9.79 -15.78
N MET A 132 6.10 10.67 -15.62
CA MET A 132 7.49 10.27 -15.41
C MET A 132 7.65 9.48 -14.11
N LYS A 133 7.07 9.96 -13.00
CA LYS A 133 7.11 9.26 -11.70
C LYS A 133 6.34 7.93 -11.74
N ARG A 134 5.29 7.83 -12.56
CA ARG A 134 4.57 6.56 -12.79
C ARG A 134 5.43 5.57 -13.57
N GLY A 135 6.05 6.00 -14.67
CA GLY A 135 6.92 5.16 -15.50
C GLY A 135 8.10 4.59 -14.71
N PHE A 136 8.81 5.43 -13.95
CA PHE A 136 9.91 4.99 -13.10
C PHE A 136 9.47 3.93 -12.07
N ARG A 137 8.31 4.12 -11.42
CA ARG A 137 7.79 3.17 -10.42
C ARG A 137 7.36 1.85 -11.06
N VAL A 138 6.70 1.89 -12.21
CA VAL A 138 6.34 0.66 -12.94
C VAL A 138 7.60 -0.07 -13.39
N ALA A 139 8.63 0.64 -13.84
CA ALA A 139 9.92 0.05 -14.19
C ALA A 139 10.59 -0.59 -12.97
N LEU A 140 10.66 0.11 -11.83
CA LEU A 140 11.22 -0.41 -10.58
C LEU A 140 10.45 -1.66 -10.10
N PHE A 141 9.12 -1.61 -10.11
CA PHE A 141 8.27 -2.75 -9.79
C PHE A 141 8.56 -3.95 -10.70
N THR A 142 8.56 -3.72 -12.02
CA THR A 142 8.80 -4.77 -13.02
C THR A 142 10.18 -5.38 -12.87
N MET A 143 11.22 -4.55 -12.68
CA MET A 143 12.60 -5.00 -12.49
C MET A 143 12.74 -5.83 -11.21
N THR A 144 12.11 -5.39 -10.12
CA THR A 144 12.21 -6.08 -8.84
C THR A 144 11.48 -7.42 -8.86
N VAL A 145 10.28 -7.46 -9.46
CA VAL A 145 9.52 -8.69 -9.65
C VAL A 145 10.26 -9.66 -10.56
N LEU A 146 10.82 -9.19 -11.67
CA LEU A 146 11.61 -10.01 -12.59
C LEU A 146 12.85 -10.59 -11.89
N ALA A 147 13.58 -9.76 -11.14
CA ALA A 147 14.76 -10.20 -10.42
C ALA A 147 14.40 -11.20 -9.30
N ALA A 148 13.31 -10.97 -8.56
CA ALA A 148 12.81 -11.93 -7.57
C ALA A 148 12.41 -13.27 -8.21
N ALA A 149 11.75 -13.23 -9.37
CA ALA A 149 11.36 -14.41 -10.11
C ALA A 149 12.58 -15.20 -10.62
N LEU A 150 13.59 -14.51 -11.15
CA LEU A 150 14.85 -15.13 -11.56
C LEU A 150 15.56 -15.79 -10.37
N CYS A 151 15.68 -15.09 -9.24
CA CYS A 151 16.30 -15.63 -8.03
C CYS A 151 15.57 -16.86 -7.49
N ARG A 152 14.22 -16.84 -7.45
CA ARG A 152 13.43 -18.03 -7.07
C ARG A 152 13.62 -19.17 -8.06
N GLY A 153 13.64 -18.86 -9.36
CA GLY A 153 13.91 -19.85 -10.41
C GLY A 153 15.26 -20.53 -10.23
N PHE A 154 16.32 -19.77 -9.93
CA PHE A 154 17.65 -20.33 -9.64
C PHE A 154 17.66 -21.19 -8.37
N ALA A 155 17.01 -20.74 -7.29
CA ALA A 155 16.94 -21.50 -6.04
C ALA A 155 16.22 -22.85 -6.22
N ILE A 156 15.17 -22.87 -7.04
CA ILE A 156 14.44 -24.11 -7.35
C ILE A 156 15.26 -24.99 -8.27
N ALA A 157 15.86 -24.44 -9.32
CA ALA A 157 16.71 -25.21 -10.23
C ALA A 157 17.87 -25.91 -9.49
N GLU A 158 18.42 -25.28 -8.46
CA GLU A 158 19.44 -25.89 -7.59
C GLU A 158 18.86 -27.04 -6.74
N GLY A 159 17.69 -26.84 -6.12
CA GLY A 159 17.02 -27.88 -5.34
C GLY A 159 16.51 -29.05 -6.19
N THR A 160 16.18 -28.81 -7.46
CA THR A 160 15.64 -29.81 -8.38
C THR A 160 16.70 -30.46 -9.27
N ARG A 161 18.01 -30.30 -9.00
CA ARG A 161 19.08 -30.88 -9.82
C ARG A 161 18.96 -32.39 -10.04
N ASN A 162 18.31 -33.10 -9.13
CA ASN A 162 18.09 -34.55 -9.21
C ASN A 162 16.81 -34.96 -9.96
N LEU A 163 15.92 -34.02 -10.32
CA LEU A 163 14.71 -34.28 -11.08
C LEU A 163 15.00 -34.30 -12.59
N GLN A 164 14.27 -35.12 -13.34
CA GLN A 164 14.35 -35.15 -14.80
C GLN A 164 14.07 -33.76 -15.42
N GLY A 165 14.84 -33.39 -16.44
CA GLY A 165 14.92 -32.00 -16.96
C GLY A 165 13.58 -31.37 -17.33
N THR A 166 12.62 -32.15 -17.85
CA THR A 166 11.29 -31.64 -18.20
C THR A 166 10.49 -31.19 -16.98
N VAL A 167 10.48 -31.97 -15.89
CA VAL A 167 9.73 -31.63 -14.66
C VAL A 167 10.35 -30.41 -13.99
N ALA A 168 11.67 -30.35 -13.92
CA ALA A 168 12.39 -29.21 -13.36
C ALA A 168 12.08 -27.91 -14.13
N PHE A 169 12.02 -27.97 -15.48
CA PHE A 169 11.64 -26.83 -16.31
C PHE A 169 10.22 -26.33 -15.99
N PHE A 170 9.23 -27.22 -15.92
CA PHE A 170 7.84 -26.85 -15.62
C PHE A 170 7.69 -26.25 -14.22
N LEU A 171 8.34 -26.84 -13.21
CA LEU A 171 8.32 -26.31 -11.84
C LEU A 171 8.97 -24.91 -11.77
N THR A 172 10.08 -24.72 -12.49
CA THR A 172 10.75 -23.42 -12.57
C THR A 172 9.85 -22.39 -13.25
N ALA A 173 9.26 -22.71 -14.39
CA ALA A 173 8.34 -21.81 -15.10
C ALA A 173 7.13 -21.43 -14.23
N LEU A 174 6.53 -22.42 -13.55
CA LEU A 174 5.40 -22.21 -12.65
C LEU A 174 5.78 -21.33 -11.46
N SER A 175 6.96 -21.53 -10.89
CA SER A 175 7.47 -20.71 -9.77
C SER A 175 7.66 -19.24 -10.16
N VAL A 176 8.13 -18.98 -11.38
CA VAL A 176 8.29 -17.63 -11.92
C VAL A 176 6.93 -16.97 -12.04
N VAL A 177 5.95 -17.65 -12.64
CA VAL A 177 4.58 -17.15 -12.77
C VAL A 177 3.98 -16.82 -11.40
N PHE A 178 4.05 -17.75 -10.44
CA PHE A 178 3.52 -17.50 -9.09
C PHE A 178 4.25 -16.36 -8.38
N THR A 179 5.56 -16.22 -8.56
CA THR A 179 6.32 -15.11 -7.96
C THR A 179 5.86 -13.75 -8.50
N VAL A 180 5.58 -13.67 -9.81
CA VAL A 180 4.98 -12.46 -10.40
C VAL A 180 3.60 -12.21 -9.79
N CYS A 181 2.76 -13.24 -9.70
CA CYS A 181 1.44 -13.13 -9.06
C CYS A 181 1.54 -12.64 -7.62
N TYR A 182 2.44 -13.20 -6.81
CA TYR A 182 2.66 -12.79 -5.43
C TYR A 182 3.11 -11.35 -5.31
N GLY A 183 4.08 -10.93 -6.13
CA GLY A 183 4.54 -9.54 -6.13
C GLY A 183 3.39 -8.59 -6.43
N VAL A 184 2.58 -8.89 -7.45
CA VAL A 184 1.42 -8.06 -7.77
C VAL A 184 0.41 -8.03 -6.62
N ILE A 185 -0.02 -9.19 -6.11
CA ILE A 185 -1.03 -9.27 -5.03
C ILE A 185 -0.53 -8.61 -3.74
N GLY A 186 0.74 -8.81 -3.37
CA GLY A 186 1.39 -8.16 -2.24
C GLY A 186 1.33 -6.63 -2.35
N ALA A 187 1.64 -6.08 -3.54
CA ALA A 187 1.62 -4.63 -3.74
C ALA A 187 0.20 -4.03 -3.90
N LEU A 188 -0.80 -4.81 -4.31
CA LEU A 188 -2.11 -4.29 -4.69
C LEU A 188 -2.82 -3.52 -3.58
N VAL A 189 -2.79 -3.98 -2.33
CA VAL A 189 -3.49 -3.31 -1.22
C VAL A 189 -2.97 -1.89 -1.02
N LEU A 190 -1.66 -1.72 -0.87
CA LEU A 190 -1.07 -0.40 -0.67
C LEU A 190 -1.19 0.49 -1.93
N LEU A 191 -1.26 -0.12 -3.12
CA LEU A 191 -1.58 0.63 -4.34
C LEU A 191 -3.01 1.18 -4.36
N HIS A 192 -3.98 0.44 -3.79
CA HIS A 192 -5.36 0.91 -3.62
C HIS A 192 -5.44 2.02 -2.56
N GLU A 193 -4.85 1.80 -1.38
CA GLU A 193 -4.78 2.81 -0.33
C GLU A 193 -4.18 4.11 -0.86
N LYS A 194 -3.00 4.02 -1.48
CA LYS A 194 -2.33 5.15 -2.10
C LYS A 194 -3.19 5.84 -3.16
N TYR A 195 -3.93 5.09 -3.99
CA TYR A 195 -4.82 5.69 -4.97
C TYR A 195 -5.83 6.61 -4.27
N PHE A 196 -6.47 6.13 -3.20
CA PHE A 196 -7.40 6.95 -2.42
C PHE A 196 -6.69 8.13 -1.77
N CYS A 197 -5.53 7.94 -1.12
CA CYS A 197 -4.75 9.05 -0.53
C CYS A 197 -4.48 10.16 -1.56
N VAL A 198 -3.96 9.79 -2.74
CA VAL A 198 -3.59 10.75 -3.78
C VAL A 198 -4.82 11.47 -4.34
N VAL A 199 -5.89 10.75 -4.66
CA VAL A 199 -7.10 11.36 -5.22
C VAL A 199 -7.78 12.27 -4.20
N LEU A 200 -7.93 11.80 -2.96
CA LEU A 200 -8.59 12.56 -1.90
C LEU A 200 -7.75 13.77 -1.45
N SER A 201 -6.42 13.65 -1.38
CA SER A 201 -5.52 14.78 -1.14
C SER A 201 -5.72 15.90 -2.17
N ARG A 202 -5.84 15.56 -3.46
CA ARG A 202 -6.12 16.55 -4.51
C ARG A 202 -7.51 17.19 -4.39
N PHE A 203 -8.51 16.47 -3.91
CA PHE A 203 -9.81 17.08 -3.61
C PHE A 203 -9.73 18.05 -2.44
N VAL A 204 -9.02 17.71 -1.36
CA VAL A 204 -8.81 18.61 -0.22
C VAL A 204 -8.01 19.84 -0.65
N GLU A 205 -6.98 19.68 -1.47
CA GLU A 205 -6.21 20.77 -2.07
C GLU A 205 -7.12 21.73 -2.87
N PHE A 206 -8.00 21.18 -3.70
CA PHE A 206 -8.96 21.98 -4.46
C PHE A 206 -9.99 22.67 -3.57
N GLN A 207 -10.44 22.03 -2.50
CA GLN A 207 -11.30 22.66 -1.50
C GLN A 207 -10.60 23.79 -0.77
N ALA A 208 -9.31 23.66 -0.45
CA ALA A 208 -8.49 24.72 0.14
C ALA A 208 -8.40 25.94 -0.81
N GLU A 209 -8.10 25.72 -2.08
CA GLU A 209 -8.05 26.80 -3.07
C GLU A 209 -9.42 27.44 -3.33
N SER A 210 -10.48 26.64 -3.37
CA SER A 210 -11.86 27.13 -3.53
C SER A 210 -12.30 27.96 -2.33
N THR A 211 -11.99 27.50 -1.11
CA THR A 211 -12.27 28.21 0.14
C THR A 211 -11.55 29.55 0.15
N LYS A 212 -10.25 29.57 -0.18
CA LYS A 212 -9.47 30.80 -0.27
C LYS A 212 -10.08 31.80 -1.25
N LYS A 213 -10.45 31.36 -2.46
CA LYS A 213 -11.11 32.22 -3.47
C LYS A 213 -12.44 32.79 -2.98
N VAL A 214 -13.27 31.96 -2.35
CA VAL A 214 -14.58 32.36 -1.80
C VAL A 214 -14.43 33.35 -0.64
N LEU A 215 -13.41 33.20 0.21
CA LEU A 215 -13.19 34.11 1.33
C LEU A 215 -12.59 35.46 0.90
N CYS A 216 -11.74 35.47 -0.13
CA CYS A 216 -11.08 36.68 -0.64
C CYS A 216 -11.96 37.51 -1.61
N SER A 217 -13.08 37.00 -2.10
CA SER A 217 -13.94 37.77 -3.01
C SER A 217 -14.61 38.95 -2.28
N PRO A 218 -14.74 40.14 -2.91
CA PRO A 218 -15.42 41.28 -2.29
C PRO A 218 -16.89 40.97 -1.98
N HIS A 219 -17.30 41.17 -0.72
CA HIS A 219 -18.61 40.76 -0.22
C HIS A 219 -19.64 41.89 -0.29
N SER A 220 -20.58 41.82 -1.23
CA SER A 220 -21.83 42.59 -1.13
C SER A 220 -22.83 41.87 -0.19
N SER A 221 -23.84 42.58 0.31
CA SER A 221 -24.88 41.98 1.17
C SER A 221 -25.61 40.81 0.49
N GLU A 222 -25.84 40.89 -0.84
CA GLU A 222 -26.36 39.77 -1.62
C GLU A 222 -25.33 38.64 -1.78
N GLY A 223 -24.06 38.97 -2.02
CA GLY A 223 -22.97 37.99 -2.13
C GLY A 223 -22.75 37.14 -0.88
N ALA A 224 -23.06 37.68 0.31
CA ALA A 224 -22.93 36.95 1.58
C ALA A 224 -23.76 35.66 1.64
N LYS A 225 -24.94 35.62 1.00
CA LYS A 225 -25.78 34.41 0.94
C LYS A 225 -25.13 33.34 0.06
N ASP A 226 -24.54 33.74 -1.06
CA ASP A 226 -23.90 32.80 -1.99
C ASP A 226 -22.58 32.27 -1.44
N VAL A 227 -21.80 33.12 -0.77
CA VAL A 227 -20.59 32.71 -0.03
C VAL A 227 -20.94 31.71 1.08
N THR A 228 -22.00 31.98 1.84
CA THR A 228 -22.51 31.05 2.87
C THR A 228 -22.85 29.68 2.27
N ARG A 229 -23.58 29.67 1.14
CA ARG A 229 -23.93 28.43 0.43
C ARG A 229 -22.69 27.70 -0.11
N ALA A 230 -21.71 28.44 -0.63
CA ALA A 230 -20.47 27.88 -1.15
C ALA A 230 -19.67 27.18 -0.04
N ILE A 231 -19.49 27.83 1.12
CA ILE A 231 -18.81 27.24 2.28
C ILE A 231 -19.57 26.02 2.80
N GLN A 232 -20.89 26.09 2.88
CA GLN A 232 -21.70 24.94 3.30
C GLN A 232 -21.54 23.74 2.35
N ARG A 233 -21.48 23.98 1.03
CA ARG A 233 -21.20 22.94 0.03
C ARG A 233 -19.80 22.35 0.21
N LEU A 234 -18.78 23.19 0.39
CA LEU A 234 -17.41 22.74 0.63
C LEU A 234 -17.31 21.88 1.90
N ARG A 235 -17.98 22.29 2.99
CA ARG A 235 -18.07 21.49 4.22
C ARG A 235 -18.75 20.13 4.00
N SER A 236 -19.86 20.10 3.25
CA SER A 236 -20.53 18.83 2.93
C SER A 236 -19.66 17.92 2.06
N SER A 237 -18.92 18.48 1.10
CA SER A 237 -17.99 17.72 0.27
C SER A 237 -16.80 17.20 1.07
N PHE A 238 -16.30 17.97 2.03
CA PHE A 238 -15.24 17.53 2.96
C PHE A 238 -15.72 16.37 3.83
N ALA A 239 -16.95 16.42 4.36
CA ALA A 239 -17.52 15.31 5.12
C ALA A 239 -17.61 14.01 4.30
N VAL A 240 -17.91 14.10 3.00
CA VAL A 240 -17.88 12.95 2.08
C VAL A 240 -16.45 12.43 1.91
N VAL A 241 -15.44 13.30 1.83
CA VAL A 241 -14.02 12.88 1.80
C VAL A 241 -13.67 12.08 3.05
N THR A 242 -14.00 12.59 4.24
CA THR A 242 -13.73 11.90 5.51
C THR A 242 -14.44 10.54 5.59
N ASP A 243 -15.69 10.46 5.12
CA ASP A 243 -16.44 9.19 5.07
C ASP A 243 -15.76 8.17 4.13
N ILE A 244 -15.29 8.61 2.96
CA ILE A 244 -14.53 7.75 2.04
C ILE A 244 -13.23 7.26 2.70
N VAL A 245 -12.45 8.15 3.34
CA VAL A 245 -11.21 7.75 4.04
C VAL A 245 -11.51 6.68 5.08
N ARG A 246 -12.51 6.90 5.93
CA ARG A 246 -12.92 5.93 6.96
C ARG A 246 -13.38 4.60 6.37
N GLN A 247 -14.15 4.63 5.29
CA GLN A 247 -14.64 3.43 4.62
C GLN A 247 -13.48 2.61 4.04
N VAL A 248 -12.51 3.26 3.39
CA VAL A 248 -11.33 2.61 2.83
C VAL A 248 -10.41 2.11 3.94
N ASP A 249 -10.14 2.93 4.96
CA ASP A 249 -9.31 2.55 6.11
C ASP A 249 -9.88 1.30 6.79
N LYS A 250 -11.17 1.32 7.12
CA LYS A 250 -11.85 0.15 7.72
C LYS A 250 -11.73 -1.11 6.87
N SER A 251 -11.74 -0.97 5.55
CA SER A 251 -11.63 -2.08 4.60
C SER A 251 -10.22 -2.64 4.51
N LEU A 252 -9.19 -1.79 4.56
CA LEU A 252 -7.81 -2.18 4.28
C LEU A 252 -6.93 -2.33 5.54
N ARG A 253 -7.37 -1.85 6.70
CA ARG A 253 -6.58 -1.77 7.95
C ARG A 253 -5.82 -3.04 8.35
N PHE A 254 -6.38 -4.23 8.12
CA PHE A 254 -5.72 -5.49 8.47
C PHE A 254 -4.57 -5.82 7.52
N ALA A 255 -4.80 -5.60 6.22
CA ALA A 255 -3.76 -5.81 5.22
C ALA A 255 -2.63 -4.80 5.38
N VAL A 256 -2.93 -3.54 5.73
CA VAL A 256 -1.92 -2.53 6.08
C VAL A 256 -1.06 -2.99 7.26
N VAL A 257 -1.66 -3.47 8.35
CA VAL A 257 -0.89 -3.99 9.51
C VAL A 257 0.03 -5.13 9.11
N VAL A 258 -0.50 -6.11 8.39
CA VAL A 258 0.29 -7.28 7.97
C VAL A 258 1.42 -6.85 7.04
N HIS A 259 1.15 -5.95 6.08
CA HIS A 259 2.18 -5.43 5.18
C HIS A 259 3.31 -4.72 5.92
N PHE A 260 2.99 -3.84 6.87
CA PHE A 260 4.01 -3.14 7.68
C PHE A 260 4.83 -4.12 8.52
N LEU A 261 4.19 -5.12 9.14
CA LEU A 261 4.87 -6.15 9.91
C LEU A 261 5.78 -7.02 9.02
N CYS A 262 5.27 -7.46 7.88
CA CYS A 262 6.02 -8.25 6.90
C CYS A 262 7.22 -7.46 6.36
N SER A 263 7.06 -6.17 6.11
CA SER A 263 8.16 -5.26 5.72
C SER A 263 9.19 -5.13 6.84
N ALA A 264 8.78 -5.00 8.10
CA ALA A 264 9.70 -4.95 9.24
C ALA A 264 10.54 -6.22 9.34
N ILE A 265 9.89 -7.38 9.28
CA ILE A 265 10.54 -8.69 9.34
C ILE A 265 11.52 -8.85 8.18
N ALA A 266 11.11 -8.51 6.95
CA ALA A 266 11.96 -8.62 5.77
C ALA A 266 13.22 -7.74 5.88
N VAL A 267 13.08 -6.50 6.34
CA VAL A 267 14.23 -5.60 6.55
C VAL A 267 15.16 -6.13 7.64
N CYS A 268 14.62 -6.60 8.77
CA CYS A 268 15.43 -7.22 9.83
C CYS A 268 16.20 -8.45 9.34
N ILE A 269 15.59 -9.29 8.48
CA ILE A 269 16.26 -10.45 7.88
C ILE A 269 17.38 -9.99 6.95
N VAL A 270 17.17 -8.96 6.13
CA VAL A 270 18.23 -8.39 5.28
C VAL A 270 19.39 -7.86 6.11
N VAL A 271 19.11 -7.09 7.16
CA VAL A 271 20.16 -6.58 8.06
C VAL A 271 20.98 -7.74 8.61
N TYR A 272 20.33 -8.80 9.10
CA TYR A 272 21.05 -9.97 9.58
C TYR A 272 21.87 -10.65 8.47
N ALA A 273 21.30 -10.83 7.28
CA ALA A 273 21.95 -11.44 6.14
C ALA A 273 23.24 -10.72 5.72
N LEU A 274 23.26 -9.38 5.84
CA LEU A 274 24.42 -8.56 5.52
C LEU A 274 25.61 -8.78 6.49
N PHE A 275 25.34 -9.19 7.72
CA PHE A 275 26.37 -9.48 8.73
C PHE A 275 26.73 -10.97 8.82
N ALA A 276 25.93 -11.87 8.26
CA ALA A 276 26.18 -13.30 8.29
C ALA A 276 27.15 -13.72 7.17
N ALA A 277 28.38 -14.12 7.55
CA ALA A 277 29.45 -14.50 6.64
C ALA A 277 29.14 -15.72 5.75
N GLU A 278 28.20 -16.58 6.17
CA GLU A 278 27.85 -17.83 5.49
C GLU A 278 26.78 -17.67 4.40
N THR A 279 26.31 -16.45 4.15
CA THR A 279 25.17 -16.22 3.25
C THR A 279 25.58 -16.34 1.79
N SER A 280 24.96 -17.27 1.05
CA SER A 280 25.14 -17.33 -0.42
C SER A 280 24.66 -16.03 -1.09
N TRP A 281 25.43 -15.51 -2.05
CA TRP A 281 25.12 -14.27 -2.77
C TRP A 281 23.72 -14.25 -3.40
N GLY A 282 23.24 -15.37 -3.93
CA GLY A 282 21.90 -15.48 -4.51
C GLY A 282 20.79 -15.25 -3.49
N LYS A 283 20.90 -15.87 -2.30
CA LYS A 283 19.94 -15.66 -1.20
C LYS A 283 19.99 -14.23 -0.67
N LEU A 284 21.19 -13.65 -0.54
CA LEU A 284 21.37 -12.26 -0.12
C LEU A 284 20.68 -11.30 -1.10
N PHE A 285 20.95 -11.44 -2.40
CA PHE A 285 20.37 -10.58 -3.43
C PHE A 285 18.85 -10.67 -3.47
N PHE A 286 18.29 -11.88 -3.40
CA PHE A 286 16.84 -12.08 -3.29
C PHE A 286 16.25 -11.36 -2.07
N THR A 287 16.87 -11.55 -0.91
CA THR A 287 16.37 -10.99 0.36
C THR A 287 16.41 -9.45 0.31
N VAL A 288 17.49 -8.87 -0.21
CA VAL A 288 17.64 -7.41 -0.39
C VAL A 288 16.58 -6.87 -1.34
N LEU A 289 16.43 -7.48 -2.52
CA LEU A 289 15.43 -7.04 -3.49
C LEU A 289 14.01 -7.13 -2.95
N TYR A 290 13.69 -8.21 -2.23
CA TYR A 290 12.39 -8.38 -1.62
C TYR A 290 12.13 -7.35 -0.50
N ALA A 291 13.12 -7.03 0.34
CA ALA A 291 12.95 -5.99 1.34
C ALA A 291 12.76 -4.60 0.71
N ILE A 292 13.49 -4.28 -0.36
CA ILE A 292 13.29 -3.04 -1.13
C ILE A 292 11.87 -3.03 -1.72
N PHE A 293 11.47 -4.14 -2.35
CA PHE A 293 10.15 -4.32 -2.94
C PHE A 293 9.03 -4.04 -1.93
N ASN A 294 9.11 -4.64 -0.74
CA ASN A 294 8.10 -4.49 0.29
C ASN A 294 8.11 -3.10 0.96
N SER A 295 9.30 -2.49 1.09
CA SER A 295 9.45 -1.20 1.76
C SER A 295 9.01 -0.02 0.89
N VAL A 296 9.16 -0.09 -0.44
CA VAL A 296 8.78 1.01 -1.34
C VAL A 296 7.28 1.38 -1.24
N PRO A 297 6.33 0.42 -1.30
CA PRO A 297 4.92 0.68 -1.07
C PRO A 297 4.61 1.27 0.30
N VAL A 298 5.29 0.79 1.37
CA VAL A 298 5.13 1.32 2.74
C VAL A 298 5.51 2.79 2.80
N VAL A 299 6.66 3.14 2.23
CA VAL A 299 7.11 4.54 2.15
C VAL A 299 6.12 5.38 1.35
N ASP A 300 5.74 4.93 0.14
CA ASP A 300 4.83 5.69 -0.73
C ASP A 300 3.44 5.88 -0.09
N ALA A 301 2.91 4.88 0.61
CA ALA A 301 1.65 4.97 1.35
C ALA A 301 1.74 5.97 2.50
N SER A 302 2.77 5.88 3.35
CA SER A 302 3.01 6.82 4.46
C SER A 302 3.22 8.27 4.00
N PHE A 303 3.90 8.50 2.87
CA PHE A 303 4.01 9.84 2.30
C PHE A 303 2.66 10.35 1.79
N SER A 304 1.91 9.51 1.05
CA SER A 304 0.62 9.88 0.47
C SER A 304 -0.44 10.16 1.55
N ALA A 305 -0.47 9.36 2.62
CA ALA A 305 -1.33 9.58 3.78
C ALA A 305 -0.90 10.84 4.57
N GLY A 306 0.40 11.14 4.63
CA GLY A 306 0.90 12.42 5.15
C GLY A 306 0.43 13.63 4.33
N ASP A 307 0.33 13.49 3.01
CA ASP A 307 -0.07 14.58 2.12
C ASP A 307 -1.56 14.96 2.27
N ILE A 308 -2.47 14.00 2.42
CA ILE A 308 -3.89 14.30 2.70
C ILE A 308 -4.06 15.04 4.04
N ARG A 309 -3.32 14.62 5.08
CA ARG A 309 -3.31 15.31 6.38
C ARG A 309 -2.76 16.73 6.25
N ALA A 310 -1.65 16.91 5.53
CA ALA A 310 -1.05 18.22 5.32
C ALA A 310 -2.01 19.19 4.59
N GLU A 311 -2.72 18.71 3.58
CA GLU A 311 -3.73 19.50 2.87
C GLU A 311 -4.94 19.85 3.76
N ALA A 312 -5.36 18.95 4.64
CA ALA A 312 -6.43 19.23 5.61
C ALA A 312 -6.03 20.31 6.63
N ILE A 313 -4.80 20.23 7.15
CA ILE A 313 -4.22 21.26 8.03
C ILE A 313 -4.16 22.60 7.30
N ARG A 314 -3.74 22.60 6.03
CA ARG A 314 -3.71 23.82 5.20
C ARG A 314 -5.10 24.42 5.01
N LEU A 315 -6.10 23.60 4.71
CA LEU A 315 -7.49 24.04 4.60
C LEU A 315 -7.99 24.66 5.92
N LYS A 316 -7.71 24.01 7.06
CA LYS A 316 -8.07 24.52 8.38
C LYS A 316 -7.41 25.87 8.68
N ALA A 317 -6.12 25.99 8.40
CA ALA A 317 -5.39 27.25 8.58
C ALA A 317 -5.96 28.39 7.71
N ILE A 318 -6.41 28.10 6.49
CA ILE A 318 -7.09 29.09 5.63
C ILE A 318 -8.40 29.56 6.27
N LEU A 319 -9.21 28.64 6.81
CA LEU A 319 -10.47 28.98 7.48
C LEU A 319 -10.22 29.80 8.75
N GLU A 320 -9.23 29.44 9.56
CA GLU A 320 -8.88 30.16 10.79
C GLU A 320 -8.25 31.55 10.53
N SER A 321 -7.57 31.72 9.39
CA SER A 321 -7.00 33.01 8.98
C SER A 321 -8.06 34.04 8.56
N ALA A 322 -9.30 33.62 8.36
CA ALA A 322 -10.39 34.49 7.95
C ALA A 322 -10.80 35.43 9.09
N SER A 323 -10.45 36.72 8.98
CA SER A 323 -10.72 37.70 10.03
C SER A 323 -12.22 37.82 10.36
N PRO A 324 -12.64 37.63 11.63
CA PRO A 324 -14.03 37.80 12.06
C PRO A 324 -14.58 39.21 11.79
N LEU A 325 -13.70 40.21 11.73
CA LEU A 325 -14.05 41.62 11.51
C LEU A 325 -14.32 41.94 10.03
N ALA A 326 -13.81 41.12 9.10
CA ALA A 326 -13.92 41.36 7.67
C ALA A 326 -15.12 40.65 7.01
N LEU A 327 -15.75 39.70 7.72
CA LEU A 327 -16.81 38.85 7.17
C LEU A 327 -18.17 39.13 7.83
N PRO A 328 -19.29 39.04 7.08
CA PRO A 328 -20.62 39.06 7.65
C PRO A 328 -20.78 37.94 8.71
N SER A 329 -21.47 38.22 9.82
CA SER A 329 -21.58 37.28 10.96
C SER A 329 -22.09 35.88 10.58
N ARG A 330 -22.95 35.78 9.57
CA ARG A 330 -23.44 34.48 9.05
C ARG A 330 -22.36 33.67 8.36
N VAL A 331 -21.50 34.33 7.57
CA VAL A 331 -20.36 33.70 6.89
C VAL A 331 -19.33 33.28 7.93
N CYS A 332 -19.00 34.16 8.87
CA CYS A 332 -18.07 33.87 9.97
C CYS A 332 -18.47 32.59 10.72
N ARG A 333 -19.75 32.45 11.10
CA ARG A 333 -20.25 31.24 11.78
C ARG A 333 -20.10 29.97 10.92
N GLN A 334 -20.29 30.05 9.61
CA GLN A 334 -20.10 28.87 8.74
C GLN A 334 -18.63 28.51 8.55
N VAL A 335 -17.74 29.49 8.49
CA VAL A 335 -16.29 29.28 8.48
C VAL A 335 -15.85 28.58 9.76
N GLU A 336 -16.30 29.09 10.92
CA GLU A 336 -15.99 28.50 12.22
C GLU A 336 -16.52 27.06 12.33
N LEU A 337 -17.77 26.82 11.93
CA LEU A 337 -18.33 25.46 11.89
C LEU A 337 -17.54 24.54 10.95
N PHE A 338 -17.06 25.05 9.81
CA PHE A 338 -16.25 24.25 8.91
C PHE A 338 -14.89 23.94 9.53
N ALA A 339 -14.19 24.93 10.10
CA ALA A 339 -12.92 24.71 10.79
C ALA A 339 -13.04 23.69 11.94
N LEU A 340 -14.14 23.73 12.70
CA LEU A 340 -14.46 22.76 13.76
C LEU A 340 -14.80 21.36 13.22
N THR A 341 -15.25 21.25 11.97
CA THR A 341 -15.53 19.95 11.33
C THR A 341 -14.24 19.30 10.82
N ILE A 342 -13.16 20.07 10.62
CA ILE A 342 -11.89 19.52 10.17
C ILE A 342 -11.14 18.94 11.36
N ASP A 343 -11.29 17.63 11.50
CA ASP A 343 -10.44 16.79 12.31
C ASP A 343 -9.39 16.12 11.43
N GLU A 344 -8.12 16.49 11.65
CA GLU A 344 -6.98 15.96 10.89
C GLU A 344 -6.69 14.49 11.21
N ASP A 345 -7.05 14.03 12.40
CA ASP A 345 -6.82 12.64 12.82
C ASP A 345 -7.85 11.69 12.18
N GLU A 346 -9.01 12.19 11.76
CA GLU A 346 -10.03 11.42 11.01
C GLU A 346 -9.66 11.21 9.53
N LEU A 347 -8.70 11.97 9.01
CA LEU A 347 -8.20 11.85 7.63
C LEU A 347 -6.92 11.00 7.52
N CYS A 348 -6.65 10.22 8.56
CA CYS A 348 -5.51 9.35 8.62
C CYS A 348 -5.89 7.90 8.33
N PHE A 349 -5.04 7.19 7.59
CA PHE A 349 -5.11 5.74 7.48
C PHE A 349 -4.43 5.12 8.70
N THR A 350 -5.02 4.04 9.21
CA THR A 350 -4.60 3.40 10.46
C THR A 350 -4.35 1.91 10.25
N GLY A 351 -3.30 1.42 10.91
CA GLY A 351 -3.05 0.00 11.05
C GLY A 351 -3.96 -0.60 12.12
N SER A 352 -5.26 -0.66 11.89
CA SER A 352 -6.26 -1.19 12.85
C SER A 352 -6.24 -0.51 14.23
N GLY A 353 -5.88 0.77 14.27
CA GLY A 353 -5.72 1.55 15.51
C GLY A 353 -4.41 1.32 16.27
N PHE A 354 -3.51 0.43 15.80
CA PHE A 354 -2.19 0.25 16.42
C PHE A 354 -1.22 1.40 16.11
N PHE A 355 -1.29 1.92 14.88
CA PHE A 355 -0.44 3.02 14.41
C PHE A 355 -1.16 3.80 13.32
N THR A 356 -0.73 5.04 13.13
CA THR A 356 -1.14 5.89 12.01
C THR A 356 -0.14 5.73 10.87
N VAL A 357 -0.62 5.59 9.64
CA VAL A 357 0.21 5.50 8.43
C VAL A 357 0.67 6.92 8.07
N ASP A 358 1.79 7.34 8.63
CA ASP A 358 2.36 8.68 8.39
C ASP A 358 3.90 8.68 8.33
N ARG A 359 4.49 9.86 8.14
CA ARG A 359 5.95 10.04 8.07
C ARG A 359 6.64 9.80 9.44
N PRO A 360 6.07 10.22 10.59
CA PRO A 360 6.56 9.80 11.91
C PRO A 360 6.69 8.28 12.07
N MET A 361 5.69 7.50 11.66
CA MET A 361 5.75 6.03 11.72
C MET A 361 6.92 5.45 10.92
N LEU A 362 7.20 5.98 9.72
CA LEU A 362 8.40 5.58 8.96
C LEU A 362 9.70 5.89 9.72
N THR A 363 9.75 7.04 10.39
CA THR A 363 10.92 7.43 11.17
C THR A 363 11.15 6.47 12.34
N SER A 364 10.07 6.09 13.04
CA SER A 364 10.12 5.06 14.08
C SER A 364 10.54 3.69 13.54
N PHE A 365 10.04 3.30 12.37
CA PHE A 365 10.41 2.05 11.69
C PHE A 365 11.92 2.02 11.37
N VAL A 366 12.44 3.09 10.75
CA VAL A 366 13.88 3.22 10.44
C VAL A 366 14.71 3.21 11.72
N GLY A 367 14.29 3.94 12.76
CA GLY A 367 14.95 3.95 14.07
C GLY A 367 15.05 2.54 14.67
N GLY A 368 13.96 1.78 14.65
CA GLY A 368 13.92 0.40 15.13
C GLY A 368 14.88 -0.53 14.38
N VAL A 369 14.91 -0.45 13.05
CA VAL A 369 15.85 -1.21 12.20
C VAL A 369 17.29 -0.85 12.51
N MET A 370 17.60 0.45 12.69
CA MET A 370 18.95 0.92 13.04
C MET A 370 19.38 0.40 14.42
N THR A 371 18.50 0.48 15.43
CA THR A 371 18.78 -0.06 16.77
C THR A 371 19.03 -1.57 16.70
N TYR A 372 18.21 -2.32 15.98
CA TYR A 372 18.42 -3.76 15.76
C TYR A 372 19.78 -4.05 15.09
N SER A 373 20.12 -3.29 14.05
CA SER A 373 21.41 -3.40 13.35
C SER A 373 22.59 -3.16 14.29
N LEU A 374 22.52 -2.13 15.14
CA LEU A 374 23.55 -1.83 16.13
C LEU A 374 23.71 -2.95 17.16
N ILE A 375 22.59 -3.51 17.65
CA ILE A 375 22.60 -4.64 18.57
C ILE A 375 23.30 -5.84 17.92
N LEU A 376 22.95 -6.19 16.68
CA LEU A 376 23.59 -7.29 15.95
C LEU A 376 25.10 -7.11 15.82
N VAL A 377 25.57 -5.90 15.48
CA VAL A 377 27.01 -5.60 15.36
C VAL A 377 27.72 -5.75 16.71
N GLN A 378 27.09 -5.29 17.79
CA GLN A 378 27.67 -5.37 19.14
C GLN A 378 27.72 -6.82 19.66
N THR A 379 26.68 -7.61 19.40
CA THR A 379 26.62 -9.01 19.84
C THR A 379 27.49 -9.91 18.97
N GLY A 380 27.59 -9.65 17.66
CA GLY A 380 28.40 -10.44 16.74
C GLY A 380 29.88 -10.46 17.13
N ARG A 381 30.45 -9.29 17.50
CA ARG A 381 31.86 -9.16 17.90
C ARG A 381 32.22 -9.85 19.22
N LYS A 382 31.27 -10.06 20.13
CA LYS A 382 31.54 -10.72 21.42
C LYS A 382 31.80 -12.22 21.27
N SER A 383 31.32 -12.84 20.19
CA SER A 383 31.48 -14.27 19.89
C SER A 383 32.89 -14.62 19.41
N GLU A 384 33.69 -13.64 18.97
CA GLU A 384 35.03 -13.83 18.42
C GLU A 384 36.15 -13.67 19.46
N VAL A 385 35.84 -13.46 20.76
CA VAL A 385 36.89 -13.50 21.78
C VAL A 385 37.39 -14.94 21.88
N PRO A 386 38.63 -15.26 21.46
CA PRO A 386 39.13 -16.61 21.57
C PRO A 386 39.15 -16.98 23.04
N TYR A 387 38.63 -18.16 23.38
CA TYR A 387 39.02 -18.82 24.62
C TYR A 387 40.54 -18.98 24.58
N CYS A 388 41.27 -17.99 25.11
CA CYS A 388 42.67 -18.15 25.47
C CYS A 388 42.68 -19.27 26.50
N GLY A 389 43.08 -20.46 26.06
CA GLY A 389 43.29 -21.62 26.89
C GLY A 389 44.16 -21.22 28.08
N HIS A 390 43.56 -21.19 29.26
CA HIS A 390 44.31 -21.38 30.49
C HIS A 390 44.77 -22.85 30.48
N LEU A 391 45.94 -23.06 29.89
CA LEU A 391 46.82 -24.16 30.25
C LEU A 391 47.15 -23.99 31.74
N ARG A 392 46.59 -24.88 32.57
CA ARG A 392 47.12 -25.20 33.90
C ARG A 392 47.59 -26.64 33.90
#